data_AF-A0A4D6LXV6-F1
#
_entry.id   AF-A0A4D6LXV6-F1
#
_cell.length_a   1.000
_cell.length_b   1.000
_cell.length_c   1.000
_cell.angle_alpha   90.00
_cell.angle_beta   90.00
_cell.angle_gamma   90.00
#
_symmetry.space_group_name_H-M   'P 1'
#
loop_
_entity.id
_entity.type
_entity.pdbx_description
1 polymer ?
#
loop_
_entity_poly.entity_id
_entity_poly.type
_entity_poly.pdbx_seq_one_letter_code
_entity_poly.pdbx_strand_id
1 'polypeptide(L)'
;MLPFTKGKYSVCQWNPLENVDLGNGKVGHVNQANNMYLFPGIGLGTLLSSSHLITDGMLQAAVECLASYMAEEDISNGILYPSADR
;
A
#
# COMPACT_ATOMS: atom_id res chain seq x y z
N MET A 1 -9.88 -7.85 -3.36
CA MET A 1 -10.73 -8.26 -4.51
C MET A 1 -12.21 -7.98 -4.21
N LEU A 2 -13.06 -7.73 -5.20
CA LEU A 2 -14.46 -7.30 -4.97
C LEU A 2 -15.53 -8.26 -5.55
N PRO A 3 -16.74 -8.34 -4.95
CA PRO A 3 -17.79 -9.25 -5.41
C PRO A 3 -18.30 -8.89 -6.81
N PHE A 4 -18.59 -7.61 -7.05
CA PHE A 4 -19.13 -7.12 -8.32
C PHE A 4 -18.11 -7.19 -9.47
N THR A 5 -16.83 -7.41 -9.17
CA THR A 5 -15.78 -7.64 -10.16
C THR A 5 -15.51 -9.11 -10.42
N LYS A 6 -16.29 -10.03 -9.83
CA LYS A 6 -16.05 -11.47 -9.83
C LYS A 6 -14.64 -11.83 -9.35
N GLY A 7 -14.09 -11.05 -8.42
CA GLY A 7 -12.74 -11.23 -7.89
C GLY A 7 -11.60 -10.85 -8.85
N LYS A 8 -11.86 -10.18 -9.98
CA LYS A 8 -10.79 -9.85 -10.94
C LYS A 8 -9.99 -8.60 -10.59
N TYR A 9 -10.58 -7.69 -9.82
CA TYR A 9 -9.98 -6.39 -9.51
C TYR A 9 -9.92 -6.15 -8.00
N SER A 10 -8.84 -5.52 -7.57
CA SER A 10 -8.66 -4.98 -6.22
C SER A 10 -9.03 -3.50 -6.18
N VAL A 11 -9.49 -3.03 -5.03
CA VAL A 11 -9.74 -1.60 -4.78
C VAL A 11 -8.80 -1.09 -3.71
N CYS A 12 -8.35 0.14 -3.91
CA CYS A 12 -7.61 0.91 -2.94
C CYS A 12 -8.35 2.21 -2.67
N GLN A 13 -8.39 2.65 -1.42
CA GLN A 13 -8.99 3.93 -1.03
C GLN A 13 -8.10 4.65 0.00
N TRP A 14 -8.32 5.94 0.19
CA TRP A 14 -7.54 6.73 1.14
C TRP A 14 -7.96 6.49 2.61
N ASN A 15 -9.25 6.32 2.87
CA ASN A 15 -9.79 6.04 4.21
C ASN A 15 -9.84 4.53 4.50
N PRO A 16 -9.77 4.15 5.78
CA PRO A 16 -10.06 2.79 6.21
C PRO A 16 -11.46 2.36 5.83
N LEU A 17 -11.56 1.18 5.24
CA LEU A 17 -12.81 0.47 4.97
C LEU A 17 -12.63 -0.98 5.36
N GLU A 18 -13.73 -1.59 5.79
CA GLU A 18 -13.76 -3.01 6.14
C GLU A 18 -13.55 -3.88 4.89
N ASN A 19 -12.94 -5.06 5.12
CA ASN A 19 -12.82 -6.06 4.07
C ASN A 19 -14.20 -6.59 3.67
N VAL A 20 -14.34 -6.96 2.41
CA VAL A 20 -15.63 -7.40 1.85
C VAL A 20 -15.70 -8.92 1.83
N ASP A 21 -16.78 -9.52 2.35
CA ASP A 21 -17.03 -10.95 2.17
C ASP A 21 -17.41 -11.25 0.71
N LEU A 22 -16.65 -12.13 0.06
CA LEU A 22 -16.88 -12.56 -1.32
C LEU A 22 -17.73 -13.84 -1.41
N GLY A 23 -18.09 -14.44 -0.26
CA GLY A 23 -18.73 -15.74 -0.16
C GLY A 23 -17.74 -16.91 -0.28
N ASN A 24 -18.20 -18.12 0.05
CA ASN A 24 -17.39 -19.35 0.03
C ASN A 24 -16.10 -19.28 0.87
N GLY A 25 -16.12 -18.53 1.97
CA GLY A 25 -14.97 -18.32 2.86
C GLY A 25 -13.88 -17.42 2.28
N LYS A 26 -14.12 -16.74 1.15
CA LYS A 26 -13.15 -15.82 0.54
C LYS A 26 -13.37 -14.39 1.01
N VAL A 27 -12.29 -13.73 1.40
CA VAL A 27 -12.30 -12.33 1.80
C VAL A 27 -11.67 -11.47 0.72
N GLY A 28 -12.34 -10.35 0.44
CA GLY A 28 -11.92 -9.32 -0.46
C GLY A 28 -11.25 -8.18 0.31
N HIS A 29 -9.92 -8.15 0.29
CA HIS A 29 -9.19 -7.08 0.96
C HIS A 29 -9.39 -5.73 0.28
N VAL A 30 -9.75 -4.72 1.09
CA VAL A 30 -9.80 -3.32 0.69
C VAL A 30 -8.53 -2.66 1.16
N ASN A 31 -7.73 -2.20 0.20
CA ASN A 31 -6.41 -1.67 0.48
C ASN A 31 -6.46 -0.18 0.78
N GLN A 32 -5.52 0.29 1.59
CA GLN A 32 -5.37 1.72 1.86
C GLN A 32 -4.18 2.28 1.09
N ALA A 33 -4.44 2.95 -0.03
CA ALA A 33 -3.41 3.67 -0.75
C ALA A 33 -3.26 5.06 -0.13
N ASN A 34 -2.33 5.20 0.81
CA ASN A 34 -2.15 6.42 1.59
C ASN A 34 -0.70 6.91 1.57
N ASN A 35 -0.51 8.22 1.45
CA ASN A 35 0.83 8.83 1.48
C ASN A 35 1.52 8.68 2.84
N MET A 36 0.79 8.29 3.88
CA MET A 36 1.32 7.93 5.20
C MET A 36 2.48 6.92 5.12
N TYR A 37 2.48 6.01 4.15
CA TYR A 37 3.56 5.03 4.00
C TYR A 37 4.88 5.63 3.46
N LEU A 38 4.82 6.76 2.77
CA LEU A 38 5.97 7.34 2.07
C LEU A 38 6.50 8.61 2.74
N PHE A 39 5.60 9.52 3.11
CA PHE A 39 5.97 10.89 3.54
C PHE A 39 6.85 10.94 4.81
N PRO A 40 6.62 10.11 5.85
CA PRO A 40 7.50 10.11 7.02
C PRO A 40 8.93 9.70 6.66
N GLY A 41 9.10 8.65 5.84
CA GLY A 41 10.41 8.17 5.41
C GLY A 41 11.14 9.16 4.50
N ILE A 42 10.43 9.72 3.51
CA ILE A 42 10.97 10.76 2.62
C ILE A 42 11.36 12.01 3.41
N GLY A 43 10.51 12.45 4.35
CA GLY A 43 10.77 13.61 5.21
C GLY A 43 12.02 13.42 6.06
N LEU A 44 12.13 12.27 6.74
CA LEU A 44 13.32 11.94 7.54
C LEU A 44 14.58 11.86 6.66
N GLY A 45 14.52 11.18 5.51
CA GLY A 45 15.64 11.09 4.58
C GLY A 45 16.08 12.44 4.03
N THR A 46 15.14 13.34 3.75
CA THR A 46 15.41 14.72 3.31
C THR A 46 16.14 15.51 4.40
N LEU A 47 15.68 15.41 5.66
CA LEU A 47 16.32 16.06 6.81
C LEU A 47 17.75 15.54 7.03
N LEU A 48 17.94 14.21 7.04
CA LEU A 48 19.25 13.59 7.28
C LEU A 48 20.25 13.88 6.17
N SER A 49 19.80 13.93 4.91
CA SER A 49 20.65 14.27 3.77
C SER A 49 20.87 15.77 3.59
N SER A 50 20.21 16.62 4.40
CA SER A 50 20.17 18.07 4.20
C SER A 50 19.77 18.46 2.78
N SER A 51 18.91 17.66 2.13
CA SER A 51 18.49 17.95 0.76
C SER A 51 17.52 19.13 0.75
N HIS A 52 17.73 20.05 -0.20
CA HIS A 52 16.84 21.18 -0.42
C HIS A 52 15.67 20.86 -1.35
N LEU A 53 15.74 19.73 -2.07
CA LEU A 53 14.73 19.31 -3.05
C LEU A 53 14.46 17.81 -2.92
N ILE A 54 13.21 17.43 -3.08
CA ILE A 54 12.81 16.03 -3.24
C ILE A 54 12.82 15.74 -4.75
N THR A 55 13.65 14.81 -5.17
CA THR A 55 13.76 14.42 -6.59
C THR A 55 12.85 13.25 -6.91
N ASP A 56 12.53 13.05 -8.19
CA ASP A 56 11.77 11.88 -8.66
C ASP A 56 12.48 10.56 -8.28
N GLY A 57 13.81 10.56 -8.24
CA GLY A 57 14.59 9.40 -7.78
C GLY A 57 14.35 9.07 -6.31
N MET A 58 14.18 10.08 -5.45
CA MET A 58 13.84 9.85 -4.03
C MET A 58 12.43 9.27 -3.89
N LEU A 59 11.48 9.72 -4.72
CA LEU A 59 10.12 9.18 -4.74
C LEU A 59 10.10 7.73 -5.24
N GLN A 60 10.80 7.45 -6.34
CA GLN A 60 10.93 6.11 -6.90
C GLN A 60 11.55 5.14 -5.89
N ALA A 61 12.65 5.51 -5.25
CA ALA A 61 13.31 4.69 -4.23
C ALA A 61 12.40 4.43 -3.03
N ALA A 62 11.59 5.40 -2.62
CA ALA A 62 10.63 5.22 -1.54
C ALA A 62 9.50 4.23 -1.91
N VAL A 63 9.00 4.29 -3.15
CA VAL A 63 7.98 3.35 -3.66
C VAL A 63 8.55 1.93 -3.78
N GLU A 64 9.76 1.78 -4.29
CA GLU A 64 10.45 0.48 -4.39
C GLU A 64 10.70 -0.14 -3.00
N CYS A 65 11.13 0.69 -2.04
CA CYS A 65 11.28 0.28 -0.65
C CYS A 65 9.94 -0.20 -0.06
N LEU A 66 8.86 0.57 -0.25
CA LEU A 66 7.53 0.17 0.21
C LEU A 66 7.08 -1.17 -0.41
N ALA A 67 7.27 -1.34 -1.72
CA ALA A 67 6.94 -2.59 -2.40
C ALA A 67 7.74 -3.78 -1.86
N SER A 68 8.98 -3.57 -1.41
CA SER A 68 9.83 -4.63 -0.84
C SER A 68 9.34 -5.19 0.51
N TYR A 69 8.45 -4.47 1.21
CA TYR A 69 7.86 -4.96 2.47
C TYR A 69 6.68 -5.92 2.27
N MET A 70 6.23 -6.11 1.03
CA MET A 70 5.10 -6.98 0.71
C MET A 70 5.57 -8.41 0.45
N ALA A 71 4.93 -9.37 1.12
CA ALA A 71 5.13 -10.79 0.79
C ALA A 71 4.35 -11.15 -0.48
N GLU A 72 4.89 -12.07 -1.30
CA GLU A 72 4.18 -12.57 -2.48
C GLU A 72 2.82 -13.19 -2.12
N GLU A 73 2.72 -13.83 -0.95
CA GLU A 73 1.48 -14.40 -0.44
C GLU A 73 0.43 -13.31 -0.18
N ASP A 74 0.81 -12.20 0.44
CA ASP A 74 -0.08 -11.05 0.68
C ASP A 74 -0.62 -10.50 -0.65
N ILE A 75 0.26 -10.32 -1.63
CA ILE A 75 -0.09 -9.84 -2.97
C ILE A 75 -1.05 -10.83 -3.66
N SER A 76 -0.79 -12.14 -3.55
CA SER A 76 -1.64 -13.18 -4.12
C SER A 76 -3.05 -13.21 -3.50
N ASN A 77 -3.15 -12.84 -2.22
CA ASN A 77 -4.41 -12.67 -1.50
C ASN A 77 -5.07 -11.30 -1.77
N GLY A 78 -4.43 -10.43 -2.57
CA GLY A 78 -4.94 -9.12 -2.95
C GLY A 78 -4.72 -8.04 -1.90
N ILE A 79 -3.78 -8.24 -0.96
CA ILE A 79 -3.26 -7.24 -0.04
C ILE A 79 -2.06 -6.57 -0.74
N LEU A 80 -2.15 -5.26 -0.95
CA LEU A 80 -1.23 -4.48 -1.77
C LEU A 80 -0.43 -3.44 -0.96
N TYR A 81 -0.83 -3.20 0.28
CA TYR A 81 -0.17 -2.29 1.21
C TYR A 81 0.03 -2.99 2.55
N PRO A 82 1.10 -2.65 3.29
CA PRO A 82 1.33 -3.20 4.62
C PRO A 82 0.21 -2.75 5.58
N SER A 83 0.02 -3.50 6.67
CA SER A 83 -0.89 -3.09 7.74
C SER A 83 -0.42 -1.77 8.37
N ALA A 84 -1.35 -0.86 8.65
CA ALA A 84 -1.05 0.41 9.31
C ALA A 84 -0.62 0.25 10.78
N ASP A 85 -0.93 -0.90 11.40
CA ASP A 85 -0.55 -1.23 12.78
C ASP A 85 0.85 -1.86 12.89
N ARG A 86 1.59 -1.96 11.78
CA ARG A 86 2.87 -2.64 11.71
C ARG A 86 4.04 -1.78 12.15
#